data_AF-A0A9X1NUK3-F1
#
_entry.id   AF-A0A9X1NUK3-F1
#
_cell.length_a   1.000
_cell.length_b   1.000
_cell.length_c   1.000
_cell.angle_alpha   90.00
_cell.angle_beta   90.00
_cell.angle_gamma   90.00
#
_symmetry.space_group_name_H-M   'P 1'
#
loop_
_entity.id
_entity.type
_entity.pdbx_description
1 polymer ?
#
loop_
_entity_poly.entity_id
_entity_poly.type
_entity_poly.pdbx_seq_one_letter_code
_entity_poly.pdbx_strand_id
1 'polypeptide(L)' 'MGKALNIRQDYTADDLRQLARKSRDADWSRRLLALSVIYEDGSRSLAA' A
#
# COMPACT_ATOMS: atom_id res chain seq x y z
N MET A 1 2.78 -21.88 -0.21
CA MET A 1 3.49 -21.08 -1.23
C MET A 1 2.66 -19.83 -1.48
N GLY A 2 3.01 -18.73 -0.80
CA GLY A 2 2.26 -17.48 -0.93
C GLY A 2 2.41 -16.97 -2.35
N LYS A 3 1.31 -16.96 -3.11
CA LYS A 3 1.27 -16.37 -4.45
C LYS A 3 1.74 -14.92 -4.30
N ALA A 4 2.87 -14.58 -4.91
CA ALA A 4 3.26 -13.19 -5.09
C ALA A 4 2.06 -12.49 -5.73
N LEU A 5 1.35 -11.68 -4.94
CA LEU A 5 0.42 -10.72 -5.47
C LEU A 5 1.28 -9.88 -6.42
N ASN A 6 1.01 -9.97 -7.72
CA ASN A 6 1.64 -9.10 -8.71
C ASN A 6 1.09 -7.72 -8.40
N ILE A 7 1.77 -7.08 -7.46
CA ILE A 7 1.41 -5.79 -6.91
C ILE A 7 1.63 -4.81 -8.04
N ARG A 8 0.49 -4.30 -8.51
CA ARG A 8 0.38 -3.43 -9.67
C ARG A 8 1.21 -2.18 -9.38
N GLN A 9 2.42 -2.12 -9.95
CA GLN A 9 3.43 -1.09 -9.70
C GLN A 9 2.99 0.34 -10.05
N ASP A 10 1.80 0.48 -10.65
CA ASP A 10 1.14 1.77 -10.91
C ASP A 10 0.96 2.61 -9.63
N TYR A 11 0.92 1.98 -8.44
CA TYR A 11 0.76 2.68 -7.17
C TYR A 11 1.86 2.33 -6.18
N THR A 12 2.47 3.36 -5.60
CA THR A 12 3.45 3.21 -4.53
C THR A 12 2.81 3.30 -3.15
N ALA A 13 3.56 2.93 -2.11
CA ALA A 13 3.14 3.15 -0.72
C ALA A 13 2.83 4.64 -0.44
N ASP A 14 3.51 5.58 -1.12
CA ASP A 14 3.25 7.01 -0.99
C ASP A 14 1.89 7.40 -1.59
N ASP A 15 1.55 6.88 -2.78
CA ASP A 15 0.23 7.09 -3.41
C ASP A 15 -0.91 6.62 -2.50
N LEU A 16 -0.75 5.45 -1.86
CA LEU A 16 -1.73 4.91 -0.92
C LEU A 16 -1.88 5.80 0.32
N ARG A 17 -0.79 6.38 0.82
CA ARG A 17 -0.82 7.36 1.93
C ARG A 17 -1.50 8.66 1.52
N GLN A 18 -1.26 9.17 0.31
CA GLN A 18 -1.94 10.35 -0.20
C GLN A 18 -3.44 10.11 -0.41
N LEU A 19 -3.81 8.93 -0.92
CA LEU A 19 -5.21 8.54 -1.08
C LEU A 19 -5.91 8.39 0.27
N ALA A 20 -5.22 7.81 1.27
CA ALA A 20 -5.72 7.73 2.64
C ALA A 20 -5.99 9.10 3.27
N ARG A 21 -5.14 10.11 2.97
CA ARG A 21 -5.33 11.50 3.41
C ARG A 21 -6.49 12.20 2.69
N LYS A 22 -6.75 11.86 1.43
CA LYS A 22 -7.91 12.38 0.67
C LYS A 22 -9.22 11.71 1.05
N SER A 23 -9.17 10.50 1.62
CA SER A 23 -10.34 9.79 2.10
C SER A 23 -10.97 10.50 3.29
N ARG A 24 -12.26 10.82 3.18
CA ARG A 24 -13.05 11.46 4.24
C ARG A 24 -13.56 10.46 5.29
N ASP A 25 -13.42 9.18 5.00
CA ASP A 25 -13.89 8.09 5.84
C ASP A 25 -12.72 7.47 6.62
N ALA A 26 -12.80 7.54 7.94
CA ALA A 26 -11.73 7.14 8.86
C ALA A 26 -11.46 5.63 8.84
N ASP A 27 -12.44 4.80 8.47
CA ASP A 27 -12.24 3.36 8.33
C ASP A 27 -11.43 3.05 7.07
N TRP A 28 -11.82 3.68 5.95
CA TRP A 28 -11.09 3.60 4.68
C TRP A 28 -9.67 4.13 4.78
N SER A 29 -9.44 5.25 5.47
CA SER A 29 -8.10 5.79 5.67
C SER A 29 -7.21 4.80 6.45
N ARG A 30 -7.73 4.16 7.51
CA ARG A 30 -6.98 3.15 8.27
C ARG A 30 -6.64 1.92 7.42
N ARG A 31 -7.58 1.47 6.59
CA ARG A 31 -7.39 0.33 5.70
C ARG A 31 -6.35 0.60 4.60
N LEU A 32 -6.37 1.80 4.01
CA LEU A 32 -5.37 2.23 3.03
C LEU A 32 -3.98 2.40 3.67
N LEU A 33 -3.90 2.90 4.90
CA LEU A 33 -2.63 3.03 5.62
C LEU A 33 -2.01 1.65 5.89
N ALA A 34 -2.80 0.68 6.34
CA ALA A 34 -2.35 -0.69 6.53
C ALA A 34 -1.85 -1.30 5.21
N LEU A 35 -2.54 -1.03 4.11
CA LEU A 35 -2.11 -1.45 2.78
C LEU A 35 -0.76 -0.83 2.38
N SER A 36 -0.55 0.46 2.67
CA SER A 36 0.71 1.15 2.37
C SER A 36 1.91 0.55 3.10
N VAL A 37 1.72 0.09 4.34
CA VAL A 37 2.78 -0.56 5.14
C VAL A 37 3.13 -1.93 4.57
N ILE A 38 2.13 -2.72 4.16
CA ILE A 38 2.35 -4.01 3.51
C ILE A 38 3.09 -3.83 2.17
N TYR A 39 2.77 -2.76 1.44
CA TYR A 39 3.43 -2.43 0.19
C TYR A 39 4.86 -1.92 0.40
N GLU A 40 5.11 -1.11 1.43
CA GLU A 40 6.45 -0.63 1.79
C GLU A 40 7.37 -1.78 2.24
N ASP A 41 6.84 -2.72 3.04
CA ASP A 41 7.56 -3.93 3.48
C ASP A 41 7.81 -4.91 2.31
N GLY A 42 6.81 -5.10 1.44
CA GLY A 42 6.94 -5.89 0.22
C GLY A 42 7.88 -5.27 -0.83
N SER A 43 7.87 -3.94 -0.98
CA SER A 43 8.79 -3.22 -1.88
C SER A 43 10.23 -3.27 -1.40
N ARG A 44 10.49 -3.38 -0.08
CA ARG A 44 11.85 -3.60 0.44
C ARG A 44 12.46 -4.92 -0.04
N SER A 45 11.63 -5.92 -0.37
CA SER A 45 12.06 -7.18 -1.00
C SER A 45 12.16 -7.15 -2.53
N LEU A 46 11.59 -6.13 -3.19
CA LEU A 46 11.73 -5.89 -4.64
C LEU A 46 12.85 -4.90 -4.99
N ALA A 47 13.38 -4.17 -3.99
CA ALA A 47 14.47 -3.22 -4.14
C ALA A 47 15.87 -3.82 -3.87
N ALA A 48 16.01 -5.14 -3.89
CA ALA A 48 17.28 -5.85 -3.66
C ALA A 48 17.72 -6.62 -4.91
#